data_AF-A0A446B6S9-F1
#
_entry.id   AF-A0A446B6S9-F1
#
_cell.length_a   1.000
_cell.length_b   1.000
_cell.length_c   1.000
_cell.angle_alpha   90.00
_cell.angle_beta   90.00
_cell.angle_gamma   90.00
#
_symmetry.space_group_name_H-M   'P 1'
#
loop_
_entity.id
_entity.type
_entity.pdbx_description
1 polymer ?
#
loop_
_entity_poly.entity_id
_entity_poly.type
_entity_poly.pdbx_seq_one_letter_code
_entity_poly.pdbx_strand_id
1 'polypeptide(L)'
;MEDEEVSEEGYHKSTVQIRNLATVLQRAGRDAWGRAGKAQPARLSAEVAFAAGFAAAAAGDALGAGDTVHYGVLSKAVLACVARFEAQQRQQQQQQQQQRGEGEVILAGGEGQEEGLGQAREGTVRELLQALWAELTGLGLDGGEPRKEAFLDLGKVRLLSVAVALPKASLLGEGVSLTASAVFEEGTGRMEARAVALEISRLRVPTLVGVNANERLAKQFVLTTVTIDGFDGAEDAYTEIEAVVVKVSVTNS
;
A
#
# COMPACT_ATOMS: atom_id res chain seq x y z
N MET A 1 -50.11 -13.99 -8.00
CA MET A 1 -48.83 -13.82 -8.72
C MET A 1 -48.34 -12.47 -8.28
N GLU A 2 -47.82 -12.45 -7.06
CA GLU A 2 -47.28 -11.25 -6.43
C GLU A 2 -45.81 -11.25 -6.82
N ASP A 3 -45.41 -10.19 -7.51
CA ASP A 3 -44.03 -9.98 -7.92
C ASP A 3 -43.16 -9.85 -6.67
N GLU A 4 -42.26 -10.82 -6.48
CA GLU A 4 -41.17 -10.71 -5.52
C GLU A 4 -40.27 -9.55 -5.95
N GLU A 5 -40.33 -8.45 -5.20
CA GLU A 5 -39.28 -7.44 -5.18
C GLU A 5 -37.98 -8.13 -4.77
N VAL A 6 -37.13 -8.40 -5.76
CA VAL A 6 -35.76 -8.82 -5.55
C VAL A 6 -35.04 -7.67 -4.87
N SER A 7 -34.81 -7.79 -3.57
CA SER A 7 -34.03 -6.83 -2.78
C SER A 7 -32.61 -6.73 -3.33
N GLU A 8 -32.28 -5.59 -3.94
CA GLU A 8 -30.91 -5.21 -4.32
C GLU A 8 -30.06 -4.94 -3.06
N GLU A 9 -29.83 -5.96 -2.24
CA GLU A 9 -28.89 -5.91 -1.14
C GLU A 9 -27.46 -6.04 -1.70
N GLY A 10 -26.77 -4.90 -1.85
CA GLY A 10 -25.32 -4.92 -2.13
C GLY A 10 -24.73 -3.68 -2.76
N TYR A 11 -25.51 -2.73 -3.26
CA TYR A 11 -24.95 -1.52 -3.86
C TYR A 11 -24.54 -0.51 -2.78
N HIS A 12 -23.23 -0.30 -2.63
CA HIS A 12 -22.72 0.92 -2.00
C HIS A 12 -23.31 2.11 -2.76
N LYS A 13 -24.21 2.86 -2.10
CA LYS A 13 -25.01 3.89 -2.77
C LYS A 13 -24.17 5.07 -3.25
N SER A 14 -22.92 5.21 -2.78
CA SER A 14 -22.11 6.41 -2.97
C SER A 14 -20.63 6.17 -2.64
N THR A 15 -19.72 6.58 -3.54
CA THR A 15 -18.27 6.37 -3.38
C THR A 15 -17.48 7.63 -3.73
N VAL A 16 -16.51 7.99 -2.89
CA VAL A 16 -15.49 9.00 -3.16
C VAL A 16 -14.15 8.31 -3.33
N GLN A 17 -13.44 8.63 -4.41
CA GLN A 17 -12.14 8.01 -4.68
C GLN A 17 -11.11 9.06 -5.10
N ILE A 18 -9.89 8.90 -4.59
CA ILE A 18 -8.68 9.47 -5.20
C ILE A 18 -7.90 8.33 -5.84
N ARG A 19 -7.51 8.49 -7.09
CA ARG A 19 -6.78 7.47 -7.84
C ARG A 19 -5.45 8.03 -8.32
N ASN A 20 -4.39 7.25 -8.13
CA ASN A 20 -3.06 7.53 -8.65
C ASN A 20 -2.52 8.92 -8.28
N LEU A 21 -2.78 9.38 -7.05
CA LEU A 21 -2.22 10.63 -6.54
C LEU A 21 -0.69 10.48 -6.46
N ALA A 22 0.00 11.23 -7.32
CA ALA A 22 1.44 11.10 -7.49
C ALA A 22 2.20 11.79 -6.35
N THR A 23 3.24 11.12 -5.84
CA THR A 23 4.20 11.66 -4.88
C THR A 23 5.59 11.07 -5.13
N VAL A 24 6.59 11.53 -4.39
CA VAL A 24 7.93 10.94 -4.36
C VAL A 24 8.24 10.54 -2.93
N LEU A 25 8.48 9.24 -2.73
CA LEU A 25 8.98 8.72 -1.46
C LEU A 25 10.49 8.84 -1.47
N GLN A 26 11.07 9.39 -0.41
CA GLN A 26 12.52 9.55 -0.30
C GLN A 26 13.14 8.37 0.45
N ARG A 27 12.39 7.82 1.40
CA ARG A 27 12.90 6.88 2.41
C ARG A 27 12.02 5.66 2.64
N ALA A 28 10.84 5.62 2.02
CA ALA A 28 9.94 4.48 2.12
C ALA A 28 10.13 3.52 0.96
N GLY A 29 10.22 2.23 1.26
CA GLY A 29 10.31 1.18 0.24
C GLY A 29 11.74 0.88 -0.22
N ARG A 30 11.89 -0.31 -0.80
CA ARG A 30 13.04 -0.71 -1.63
C ARG A 30 12.80 -0.43 -3.12
N ASP A 31 13.85 -0.10 -3.86
CA ASP A 31 13.81 -0.03 -5.32
C ASP A 31 13.82 -1.43 -5.96
N ALA A 32 13.73 -1.51 -7.29
CA ALA A 32 13.79 -2.77 -8.05
C ALA A 32 15.08 -3.61 -7.83
N TRP A 33 16.12 -3.05 -7.23
CA TRP A 33 17.37 -3.73 -6.88
C TRP A 33 17.47 -4.06 -5.40
N GLY A 34 16.39 -3.90 -4.63
CA GLY A 34 16.35 -4.18 -3.19
C GLY A 34 17.00 -3.10 -2.32
N ARG A 35 17.36 -1.93 -2.88
CA ARG A 35 18.07 -0.88 -2.14
C ARG A 35 17.08 -0.01 -1.38
N ALA A 36 17.31 0.19 -0.09
CA ALA A 36 16.54 1.11 0.75
C ALA A 36 17.06 2.55 0.64
N GLY A 37 16.26 3.53 1.11
CA GLY A 37 16.67 4.94 1.18
C GLY A 37 16.89 5.60 -0.19
N LYS A 38 16.26 5.07 -1.24
CA LYS A 38 16.32 5.61 -2.60
C LYS A 38 15.02 6.35 -2.92
N ALA A 39 15.16 7.57 -3.42
CA ALA A 39 14.04 8.35 -3.88
C ALA A 39 13.35 7.68 -5.07
N GLN A 40 12.05 7.46 -4.96
CA GLN A 40 11.26 6.81 -6.00
C GLN A 40 9.86 7.42 -6.13
N PRO A 41 9.29 7.45 -7.35
CA PRO A 41 7.91 7.85 -7.54
C PRO A 41 6.98 6.84 -6.86
N ALA A 42 5.89 7.35 -6.27
CA ALA A 42 4.81 6.54 -5.73
C ALA A 42 3.46 7.08 -6.17
N ARG A 43 2.46 6.21 -6.15
CA ARG A 43 1.06 6.53 -6.45
C ARG A 43 0.20 6.10 -5.26
N LEU A 44 -0.61 7.01 -4.78
CA LEU A 44 -1.50 6.79 -3.66
C LEU A 44 -2.94 6.75 -4.19
N SER A 45 -3.70 5.75 -3.76
CA SER A 45 -5.13 5.69 -4.04
C SER A 45 -5.89 5.45 -2.75
N ALA A 46 -7.07 6.04 -2.64
CA ALA A 46 -7.99 5.78 -1.54
C ALA A 46 -9.41 5.80 -2.07
N GLU A 47 -10.19 4.81 -1.66
CA GLU A 47 -11.59 4.64 -1.99
C GLU A 47 -12.39 4.57 -0.71
N VAL A 48 -13.39 5.44 -0.59
CA VAL A 48 -14.31 5.53 0.53
C VAL A 48 -15.71 5.30 -0.01
N ALA A 49 -16.31 4.16 0.30
CA ALA A 49 -17.70 3.86 -0.01
C ALA A 49 -18.55 4.09 1.25
N PHE A 50 -19.66 4.80 1.11
CA PHE A 50 -20.54 5.19 2.21
C PHE A 50 -21.68 4.19 2.38
N ALA A 51 -22.18 4.06 3.61
CA ALA A 51 -23.32 3.19 3.94
C ALA A 51 -24.64 3.73 3.34
N ALA A 52 -24.82 5.06 3.42
CA ALA A 52 -25.94 5.77 2.82
C ALA A 52 -25.54 6.51 1.53
N GLY A 53 -26.52 6.77 0.66
CA GLY A 53 -26.32 7.58 -0.54
C GLY A 53 -26.24 9.08 -0.25
N PHE A 54 -25.68 9.87 -1.16
CA PHE A 54 -25.51 11.33 -1.01
C PHE A 54 -26.80 12.17 -1.07
N ALA A 55 -27.98 11.62 -0.76
CA ALA A 55 -29.28 12.29 -0.99
C ALA A 55 -29.36 13.68 -0.33
N ALA A 56 -28.84 13.84 0.89
CA ALA A 56 -28.80 15.13 1.59
C ALA A 56 -27.84 16.14 0.95
N ALA A 57 -26.64 15.70 0.54
CA ALA A 57 -25.66 16.54 -0.14
C ALA A 57 -26.14 16.96 -1.55
N ALA A 58 -26.83 16.06 -2.25
CA ALA A 58 -27.39 16.30 -3.58
C ALA A 58 -28.58 17.27 -3.55
N ALA A 59 -29.43 17.20 -2.51
CA ALA A 59 -30.60 18.08 -2.37
C ALA A 59 -30.23 19.53 -1.99
N GLY A 60 -29.11 19.72 -1.27
CA GLY A 60 -28.70 21.03 -0.75
C GLY A 60 -27.67 21.78 -1.60
N ASP A 61 -27.13 21.19 -2.68
CA ASP A 61 -25.96 21.69 -3.43
C ASP A 61 -24.82 22.19 -2.51
N ALA A 62 -24.68 21.51 -1.36
CA ALA A 62 -23.80 21.91 -0.28
C ALA A 62 -22.82 20.78 0.03
N LEU A 63 -21.61 20.91 -0.53
CA LEU A 63 -20.47 20.08 -0.16
C LEU A 63 -20.06 20.47 1.27
N GLY A 64 -20.44 19.67 2.27
CA GLY A 64 -20.11 19.92 3.68
C GLY A 64 -21.24 19.70 4.69
N ALA A 65 -22.44 19.32 4.22
CA ALA A 65 -23.59 19.02 5.09
C ALA A 65 -23.48 17.64 5.81
N GLY A 66 -22.29 17.31 6.35
CA GLY A 66 -22.05 16.14 7.20
C GLY A 66 -22.03 14.77 6.52
N ASP A 67 -22.55 14.61 5.30
CA ASP A 67 -22.84 13.29 4.71
C ASP A 67 -21.89 12.87 3.56
N THR A 68 -20.83 13.64 3.29
CA THR A 68 -19.84 13.29 2.26
C THR A 68 -18.45 13.81 2.62
N VAL A 69 -17.41 13.21 2.01
CA VAL A 69 -16.01 13.63 2.15
C VAL A 69 -15.57 14.32 0.86
N HIS A 70 -15.09 15.56 0.97
CA HIS A 70 -14.57 16.28 -0.19
C HIS A 70 -13.23 15.68 -0.65
N TYR A 71 -13.16 15.18 -1.89
CA TYR A 71 -11.95 14.54 -2.45
C TYR A 71 -10.70 15.43 -2.38
N GLY A 72 -10.85 16.74 -2.51
CA GLY A 72 -9.76 17.72 -2.37
C GLY A 72 -9.25 17.90 -0.94
N VAL A 73 -10.05 17.58 0.08
CA VAL A 73 -9.61 17.56 1.48
C VAL A 73 -8.96 16.21 1.78
N LEU A 74 -9.54 15.11 1.27
CA LEU A 74 -8.95 13.76 1.35
C LEU A 74 -7.55 13.70 0.72
N SER A 75 -7.37 14.27 -0.48
CA SER A 75 -6.06 14.29 -1.15
C SER A 75 -5.02 15.09 -0.36
N LYS A 76 -5.41 16.23 0.22
CA LYS A 76 -4.54 17.04 1.09
C LYS A 76 -4.17 16.29 2.37
N ALA A 77 -5.12 15.60 3.00
CA ALA A 77 -4.86 14.80 4.20
C ALA A 77 -3.85 13.67 3.92
N VAL A 78 -4.04 12.94 2.82
CA VAL A 78 -3.15 11.86 2.38
C VAL A 78 -1.74 12.38 2.08
N LEU A 79 -1.59 13.47 1.32
CA LEU A 79 -0.28 14.05 1.03
C LEU A 79 0.39 14.64 2.28
N ALA A 80 -0.37 15.27 3.17
CA ALA A 80 0.15 15.78 4.44
C ALA A 80 0.64 14.65 5.35
N CYS A 81 -0.06 13.51 5.36
CA CYS A 81 0.38 12.31 6.08
C CYS A 81 1.73 11.79 5.55
N VAL A 82 1.87 11.67 4.23
CA VAL A 82 3.14 11.26 3.58
C VAL A 82 4.27 12.21 3.94
N ALA A 83 4.03 13.53 3.90
CA ALA A 83 5.04 14.53 4.24
C ALA A 83 5.50 14.41 5.71
N ARG A 84 4.56 14.16 6.64
CA ARG A 84 4.89 13.92 8.05
C ARG A 84 5.67 12.62 8.24
N PHE A 85 5.26 11.55 7.57
CA PHE A 85 5.97 10.27 7.60
C PHE A 85 7.43 10.46 7.18
N GLU A 86 7.67 11.09 6.02
CA GLU A 86 9.02 11.37 5.52
C GLU A 86 9.87 12.26 6.47
N ALA A 87 9.23 13.22 7.14
CA ALA A 87 9.90 14.05 8.14
C ALA A 87 10.31 13.24 9.39
N GLN A 88 9.45 12.33 9.85
CA GLN A 88 9.74 11.44 10.98
C GLN A 88 10.91 10.50 10.66
N GLN A 89 10.92 9.89 9.46
CA GLN A 89 12.02 9.03 9.03
C GLN A 89 13.37 9.78 8.99
N ARG A 90 13.37 11.03 8.54
CA ARG A 90 14.57 11.89 8.53
C ARG A 90 15.10 12.16 9.95
N GLN A 91 14.23 12.45 10.90
CA GLN A 91 14.62 12.73 12.29
C GLN A 91 15.21 11.49 12.97
N GLN A 92 14.59 10.32 12.78
CA GLN A 92 15.08 9.06 13.35
C GLN A 92 16.49 8.72 12.84
N GLN A 93 16.75 8.91 11.55
CA GLN A 93 18.09 8.68 10.98
C GLN A 93 19.15 9.62 11.57
N GLN A 94 18.84 10.91 11.77
CA GLN A 94 19.79 11.87 12.36
C GLN A 94 20.14 11.51 13.81
N GLN A 95 19.16 11.05 14.59
CA GLN A 95 19.37 10.61 15.97
C GLN A 95 20.26 9.36 16.04
N GLN A 96 20.04 8.39 15.15
CA GLN A 96 20.88 7.18 15.08
C GLN A 96 22.34 7.51 14.71
N GLN A 97 22.57 8.46 13.79
CA GLN A 97 23.93 8.88 13.41
C GLN A 97 24.67 9.59 14.54
N GLN A 98 23.98 10.42 15.32
CA GLN A 98 24.59 11.09 16.49
C GLN A 98 25.00 10.09 17.59
N GLN A 99 24.17 9.09 17.85
CA GLN A 99 24.50 8.03 18.83
C GLN A 99 25.65 7.12 18.37
N ARG A 100 25.84 6.95 17.06
CA ARG A 100 26.92 6.13 16.51
C ARG A 100 28.28 6.84 16.57
N GLY A 101 28.31 8.16 16.36
CA GLY A 101 29.52 8.97 16.41
C GLY A 101 30.19 9.05 17.79
N GLU A 102 29.47 8.73 18.86
CA GLU A 102 30.02 8.67 20.23
C GLU A 102 30.61 7.29 20.59
N GLY A 103 30.35 6.24 19.79
CA GLY A 103 30.79 4.86 20.04
C GLY A 103 31.93 4.35 19.14
N GLU A 104 32.33 5.11 18.11
CA GLU A 104 33.32 4.68 17.11
C GLU A 104 34.69 5.35 17.34
N VAL A 105 35.23 5.17 18.54
CA VAL A 105 36.66 5.35 18.81
C VAL A 105 37.12 4.06 19.48
N ILE A 106 38.03 3.31 18.80
CA ILE A 106 38.88 2.19 19.27
C ILE A 106 38.82 0.96 18.32
N LEU A 107 39.75 0.99 17.34
CA LEU A 107 40.62 -0.07 16.78
C LEU A 107 40.59 -0.21 15.25
N ALA A 108 41.60 0.40 14.63
CA ALA A 108 42.04 0.11 13.28
C ALA A 108 42.74 -1.26 13.21
N GLY A 109 42.38 -2.09 12.23
CA GLY A 109 43.20 -3.23 11.79
C GLY A 109 42.38 -4.43 11.33
N GLY A 110 42.17 -4.56 10.02
CA GLY A 110 41.66 -5.78 9.40
C GLY A 110 41.04 -5.54 8.03
N GLU A 111 41.84 -5.69 6.97
CA GLU A 111 41.33 -5.84 5.60
C GLU A 111 40.57 -7.17 5.50
N GLY A 112 39.27 -7.12 5.26
CA GLY A 112 38.45 -8.31 5.09
C GLY A 112 36.96 -8.00 5.02
N GLN A 113 36.37 -8.16 3.83
CA GLN A 113 34.95 -8.32 3.56
C GLN A 113 34.02 -7.18 4.03
N GLU A 114 33.73 -6.26 3.09
CA GLU A 114 32.59 -5.34 3.16
C GLU A 114 31.25 -6.10 2.98
N GLU A 115 30.91 -7.00 3.89
CA GLU A 115 29.55 -7.55 4.01
C GLU A 115 29.05 -7.30 5.42
N GLY A 116 28.02 -6.45 5.53
CA GLY A 116 27.30 -6.19 6.79
C GLY A 116 27.48 -4.80 7.41
N LEU A 117 27.70 -3.74 6.62
CA LEU A 117 27.56 -2.38 7.13
C LEU A 117 26.08 -2.13 7.49
N GLY A 118 25.79 -2.11 8.80
CA GLY A 118 24.47 -1.96 9.39
C GLY A 118 23.59 -0.96 8.64
N GLN A 119 22.59 -1.48 7.93
CA GLN A 119 21.64 -0.69 7.18
C GLN A 119 20.86 0.15 8.19
N ALA A 120 20.92 1.47 8.05
CA ALA A 120 20.02 2.37 8.77
C ALA A 120 18.58 1.89 8.49
N ARG A 121 17.76 1.75 9.54
CA ARG A 121 16.37 1.35 9.40
C ARG A 121 15.63 2.46 8.66
N GLU A 122 15.43 2.29 7.37
CA GLU A 122 14.59 3.16 6.54
C GLU A 122 13.13 2.69 6.64
N GLY A 123 12.18 3.57 6.31
CA GLY A 123 10.76 3.28 6.44
C GLY A 123 10.31 2.23 5.42
N THR A 124 9.33 1.40 5.79
CA THR A 124 8.75 0.41 4.86
C THR A 124 7.48 0.92 4.20
N VAL A 125 7.07 0.30 3.09
CA VAL A 125 5.76 0.60 2.47
C VAL A 125 4.63 0.27 3.44
N ARG A 126 4.81 -0.79 4.25
CA ARG A 126 3.86 -1.19 5.29
C ARG A 126 3.69 -0.11 6.36
N GLU A 127 4.78 0.48 6.84
CA GLU A 127 4.73 1.56 7.84
C GLU A 127 4.05 2.82 7.28
N LEU A 128 4.29 3.16 6.01
CA LEU A 128 3.59 4.27 5.35
C LEU A 128 2.09 3.98 5.21
N LEU A 129 1.72 2.76 4.80
CA LEU A 129 0.31 2.36 4.70
C LEU A 129 -0.38 2.38 6.06
N GLN A 130 0.31 1.95 7.13
CA GLN A 130 -0.19 2.08 8.51
C GLN A 130 -0.41 3.54 8.91
N ALA A 131 0.51 4.44 8.57
CA ALA A 131 0.37 5.86 8.87
C ALA A 131 -0.82 6.49 8.11
N LEU A 132 -0.99 6.15 6.84
CA LEU A 132 -2.15 6.57 6.03
C LEU A 132 -3.46 6.03 6.62
N TRP A 133 -3.49 4.75 6.97
CA TRP A 133 -4.67 4.12 7.57
C TRP A 133 -5.05 4.77 8.89
N ALA A 134 -4.08 4.99 9.78
CA ALA A 134 -4.29 5.62 11.07
C ALA A 134 -4.72 7.09 10.94
N GLU A 135 -4.21 7.82 9.94
CA GLU A 135 -4.68 9.18 9.66
C GLU A 135 -6.15 9.19 9.22
N LEU A 136 -6.54 8.25 8.36
CA LEU A 136 -7.90 8.21 7.81
C LEU A 136 -8.92 7.67 8.81
N THR A 137 -8.58 6.64 9.56
CA THR A 137 -9.52 5.88 10.40
C THR A 137 -9.34 6.13 11.90
N GLY A 138 -8.21 6.68 12.33
CA GLY A 138 -7.82 6.69 13.74
C GLY A 138 -7.41 5.32 14.28
N LEU A 139 -7.57 4.24 13.53
CA LEU A 139 -7.32 2.85 13.95
C LEU A 139 -5.98 2.32 13.45
N GLY A 140 -5.52 1.21 14.04
CA GLY A 140 -4.45 0.40 13.45
C GLY A 140 -4.96 -0.46 12.28
N LEU A 141 -4.05 -0.95 11.43
CA LEU A 141 -4.41 -1.93 10.37
C LEU A 141 -4.94 -3.25 10.92
N ASP A 142 -4.68 -3.54 12.19
CA ASP A 142 -5.18 -4.68 12.95
C ASP A 142 -6.59 -4.44 13.54
N GLY A 143 -7.09 -3.20 13.48
CA GLY A 143 -8.34 -2.81 14.12
C GLY A 143 -8.23 -2.57 15.62
N GLY A 144 -7.01 -2.39 16.14
CA GLY A 144 -6.81 -2.04 17.53
C GLY A 144 -7.41 -0.67 17.87
N GLU A 145 -7.42 -0.37 19.18
CA GLU A 145 -8.00 0.85 19.75
C GLU A 145 -7.57 2.13 19.03
N PRO A 146 -8.45 3.16 18.99
CA PRO A 146 -8.16 4.43 18.35
C PRO A 146 -6.85 5.04 18.88
N ARG A 147 -5.90 5.26 17.97
CA ARG A 147 -4.59 5.84 18.27
C ARG A 147 -4.61 7.37 18.15
N LYS A 148 -5.58 7.92 17.43
CA LYS A 148 -5.76 9.34 17.12
C LYS A 148 -7.21 9.63 16.70
N GLU A 149 -7.63 10.89 16.76
CA GLU A 149 -8.86 11.36 16.11
C GLU A 149 -8.86 11.03 14.61
N ALA A 150 -9.94 10.37 14.15
CA ALA A 150 -10.10 9.91 12.79
C ALA A 150 -10.43 11.07 11.83
N PHE A 151 -9.85 11.07 10.64
CA PHE A 151 -10.25 12.01 9.58
C PHE A 151 -11.64 11.67 9.00
N LEU A 152 -11.97 10.38 8.89
CA LEU A 152 -13.25 9.89 8.40
C LEU A 152 -14.22 9.63 9.56
N ASP A 153 -15.48 9.98 9.36
CA ASP A 153 -16.58 9.51 10.19
C ASP A 153 -16.89 8.04 9.83
N LEU A 154 -16.27 7.11 10.55
CA LEU A 154 -16.39 5.68 10.28
C LEU A 154 -17.82 5.16 10.43
N GLY A 155 -18.68 5.81 11.21
CA GLY A 155 -20.10 5.44 11.31
C GLY A 155 -20.87 5.60 10.00
N LYS A 156 -20.33 6.40 9.06
CA LYS A 156 -20.91 6.63 7.72
C LYS A 156 -20.19 5.87 6.61
N VAL A 157 -19.00 5.35 6.88
CA VAL A 157 -18.20 4.59 5.91
C VAL A 157 -18.63 3.13 5.96
N ARG A 158 -18.84 2.52 4.79
CA ARG A 158 -19.09 1.08 4.66
C ARG A 158 -17.83 0.34 4.24
N LEU A 159 -17.05 0.92 3.32
CA LEU A 159 -15.81 0.34 2.81
C LEU A 159 -14.74 1.42 2.75
N LEU A 160 -13.54 1.09 3.21
CA LEU A 160 -12.33 1.86 2.93
C LEU A 160 -11.32 0.95 2.23
N SER A 161 -10.72 1.44 1.16
CA SER A 161 -9.53 0.84 0.54
C SER A 161 -8.46 1.92 0.37
N VAL A 162 -7.22 1.62 0.76
CA VAL A 162 -6.06 2.51 0.66
C VAL A 162 -4.91 1.74 0.05
N ALA A 163 -4.33 2.27 -1.03
CA ALA A 163 -3.25 1.62 -1.76
C ALA A 163 -2.04 2.55 -1.92
N VAL A 164 -0.85 1.97 -1.72
CA VAL A 164 0.44 2.59 -2.05
C VAL A 164 1.09 1.77 -3.15
N ALA A 165 1.33 2.37 -4.31
CA ALA A 165 1.96 1.73 -5.45
C ALA A 165 3.32 2.37 -5.79
N LEU A 166 4.33 1.53 -6.00
CA LEU A 166 5.71 1.86 -6.35
C LEU A 166 6.01 1.35 -7.77
N PRO A 167 5.83 2.18 -8.82
CA PRO A 167 6.05 1.77 -10.21
C PRO A 167 7.51 1.43 -10.57
N LYS A 168 8.47 1.73 -9.68
CA LYS A 168 9.90 1.42 -9.87
C LYS A 168 10.44 0.37 -8.89
N ALA A 169 9.56 -0.29 -8.13
CA ALA A 169 9.94 -1.29 -7.13
C ALA A 169 10.04 -2.72 -7.71
N SER A 170 9.57 -2.94 -8.95
CA SER A 170 9.70 -4.21 -9.65
C SER A 170 10.71 -4.10 -10.79
N LEU A 171 11.54 -5.12 -10.98
CA LEU A 171 12.57 -5.14 -12.03
C LEU A 171 11.99 -5.62 -13.37
N LEU A 172 11.12 -6.63 -13.32
CA LEU A 172 10.54 -7.29 -14.49
C LEU A 172 9.04 -6.99 -14.68
N GLY A 173 8.43 -6.28 -13.74
CA GLY A 173 7.02 -5.89 -13.76
C GLY A 173 6.79 -4.39 -13.96
N GLU A 174 5.54 -3.98 -13.78
CA GLU A 174 5.11 -2.57 -13.86
C GLU A 174 5.14 -1.86 -12.50
N GLY A 175 5.40 -2.60 -11.42
CA GLY A 175 5.53 -2.07 -10.08
C GLY A 175 5.03 -3.03 -9.01
N VAL A 176 5.03 -2.54 -7.78
CA VAL A 176 4.50 -3.22 -6.62
C VAL A 176 3.43 -2.34 -6.00
N SER A 177 2.37 -2.92 -5.46
CA SER A 177 1.41 -2.17 -4.64
C SER A 177 1.06 -2.92 -3.36
N LEU A 178 0.84 -2.16 -2.28
CA LEU A 178 0.32 -2.66 -1.03
C LEU A 178 -1.02 -1.98 -0.76
N THR A 179 -2.07 -2.78 -0.60
CA THR A 179 -3.45 -2.30 -0.42
C THR A 179 -3.99 -2.80 0.90
N ALA A 180 -4.52 -1.89 1.72
CA ALA A 180 -5.31 -2.22 2.90
C ALA A 180 -6.77 -1.90 2.62
N SER A 181 -7.66 -2.84 2.96
CA SER A 181 -9.10 -2.68 2.81
C SER A 181 -9.82 -3.11 4.07
N ALA A 182 -10.94 -2.44 4.38
CA ALA A 182 -11.80 -2.84 5.49
C ALA A 182 -13.27 -2.50 5.24
N VAL A 183 -14.12 -3.28 5.90
CA VAL A 183 -15.57 -3.06 5.97
C VAL A 183 -15.91 -2.60 7.38
N PHE A 184 -16.80 -1.62 7.48
CA PHE A 184 -17.24 -1.05 8.74
C PHE A 184 -18.75 -1.25 8.95
N GLU A 185 -19.13 -1.41 10.21
CA GLU A 185 -20.49 -1.46 10.70
C GLU A 185 -21.09 -0.04 10.70
N GLU A 186 -22.27 0.11 10.10
CA GLU A 186 -22.96 1.39 10.02
C GLU A 186 -23.35 1.91 11.41
N GLY A 187 -23.21 3.21 11.63
CA GLY A 187 -23.52 3.88 12.89
C GLY A 187 -22.44 3.76 13.96
N THR A 188 -21.85 2.58 14.15
CA THR A 188 -20.79 2.37 15.16
C THR A 188 -19.40 2.68 14.62
N GLY A 189 -19.18 2.49 13.31
CA GLY A 189 -17.86 2.59 12.69
C GLY A 189 -16.90 1.50 13.11
N ARG A 190 -17.40 0.41 13.73
CA ARG A 190 -16.59 -0.73 14.12
C ARG A 190 -16.14 -1.50 12.88
N MET A 191 -14.86 -1.83 12.81
CA MET A 191 -14.33 -2.60 11.69
C MET A 191 -14.74 -4.08 11.79
N GLU A 192 -15.51 -4.56 10.81
CA GLU A 192 -16.05 -5.92 10.77
C GLU A 192 -15.08 -6.91 10.10
N ALA A 193 -14.46 -6.47 9.02
CA ALA A 193 -13.54 -7.27 8.23
C ALA A 193 -12.40 -6.40 7.69
N ARG A 194 -11.24 -7.03 7.45
CA ARG A 194 -10.05 -6.36 6.93
C ARG A 194 -9.22 -7.29 6.07
N ALA A 195 -8.49 -6.70 5.14
CA ALA A 195 -7.53 -7.38 4.30
C ALA A 195 -6.33 -6.47 4.04
N VAL A 196 -5.15 -7.07 3.92
CA VAL A 196 -3.97 -6.42 3.36
C VAL A 196 -3.47 -7.32 2.24
N ALA A 197 -3.29 -6.75 1.04
CA ALA A 197 -2.85 -7.47 -0.13
C ALA A 197 -1.60 -6.82 -0.72
N LEU A 198 -0.58 -7.64 -0.98
CA LEU A 198 0.60 -7.26 -1.74
C LEU A 198 0.42 -7.72 -3.19
N GLU A 199 0.57 -6.82 -4.14
CA GLU A 199 0.53 -7.13 -5.57
C GLU A 199 1.87 -6.79 -6.24
N ILE A 200 2.37 -7.69 -7.07
CA ILE A 200 3.44 -7.44 -8.04
C ILE A 200 2.81 -7.47 -9.43
N SER A 201 2.70 -6.30 -10.05
CA SER A 201 1.87 -6.12 -11.23
C SER A 201 2.62 -6.47 -12.52
N ARG A 202 2.01 -7.33 -13.35
CA ARG A 202 2.41 -7.57 -14.75
C ARG A 202 3.90 -7.91 -14.94
N LEU A 203 4.41 -8.83 -14.12
CA LEU A 203 5.72 -9.45 -14.29
C LEU A 203 5.86 -10.07 -15.67
N ARG A 204 6.90 -9.69 -16.39
CA ARG A 204 7.26 -10.24 -17.70
C ARG A 204 8.14 -11.47 -17.52
N VAL A 205 7.53 -12.64 -17.54
CA VAL A 205 8.20 -13.89 -17.22
C VAL A 205 8.44 -14.70 -18.49
N PRO A 206 9.70 -15.01 -18.87
CA PRO A 206 9.98 -15.88 -19.99
C PRO A 206 9.53 -17.31 -19.67
N THR A 207 8.49 -17.79 -20.35
CA THR A 207 7.88 -19.09 -20.10
C THR A 207 7.83 -19.90 -21.39
N LEU A 208 8.08 -21.20 -21.30
CA LEU A 208 7.89 -22.11 -22.41
C LEU A 208 6.39 -22.42 -22.52
N VAL A 209 5.73 -21.91 -23.56
CA VAL A 209 4.30 -22.09 -23.79
C VAL A 209 4.10 -22.84 -25.08
N GLY A 210 3.44 -24.00 -25.04
CA GLY A 210 3.15 -24.77 -26.25
C GLY A 210 2.83 -26.24 -26.01
N VAL A 211 1.78 -26.73 -26.67
CA VAL A 211 1.41 -28.15 -26.67
C VAL A 211 2.19 -28.90 -27.74
N ASN A 212 2.53 -28.23 -28.84
CA ASN A 212 3.32 -28.82 -29.92
C ASN A 212 4.82 -28.55 -29.79
N ALA A 213 5.65 -29.43 -30.36
CA ALA A 213 7.11 -29.31 -30.31
C ALA A 213 7.65 -28.04 -30.99
N ASN A 214 6.98 -27.55 -32.04
CA ASN A 214 7.33 -26.30 -32.72
C ASN A 214 7.05 -25.05 -31.85
N GLU A 215 6.01 -25.07 -31.02
CA GLU A 215 5.68 -23.99 -30.09
C GLU A 215 6.66 -23.92 -28.91
N ARG A 216 7.31 -25.05 -28.59
CA ARG A 216 8.34 -25.19 -27.53
C ARG A 216 9.77 -24.89 -27.99
N LEU A 217 9.97 -24.27 -29.16
CA LEU A 217 11.31 -23.94 -29.66
C LEU A 217 11.90 -22.67 -29.02
N ALA A 218 11.07 -21.82 -28.43
CA ALA A 218 11.51 -20.59 -27.78
C ALA A 218 10.60 -20.23 -26.59
N LYS A 219 11.17 -19.56 -25.59
CA LYS A 219 10.40 -18.97 -24.49
C LYS A 219 9.66 -17.73 -24.98
N GLN A 220 8.41 -17.61 -24.56
CA GLN A 220 7.54 -16.47 -24.83
C GLN A 220 7.36 -15.68 -23.52
N PHE A 221 7.29 -14.36 -23.60
CA PHE A 221 6.98 -13.56 -22.41
C PHE A 221 5.50 -13.69 -22.07
N VAL A 222 5.20 -14.16 -20.87
CA VAL A 222 3.85 -14.09 -20.29
C VAL A 222 3.80 -12.96 -19.27
N LEU A 223 2.66 -12.27 -19.20
CA LEU A 223 2.40 -11.26 -18.19
C LEU A 223 1.70 -11.92 -17.01
N THR A 224 2.36 -11.92 -15.85
CA THR A 224 1.83 -12.52 -14.63
C THR A 224 1.67 -11.44 -13.57
N THR A 225 0.46 -11.30 -13.01
CA THR A 225 0.27 -10.53 -11.78
C THR A 225 0.21 -11.50 -10.62
N VAL A 226 0.96 -11.22 -9.56
CA VAL A 226 0.98 -12.03 -8.35
C VAL A 226 0.40 -11.21 -7.21
N THR A 227 -0.65 -11.73 -6.58
CA THR A 227 -1.29 -11.12 -5.41
C THR A 227 -1.17 -12.07 -4.22
N ILE A 228 -0.75 -11.54 -3.08
CA ILE A 228 -0.68 -12.25 -1.81
C ILE A 228 -1.69 -11.59 -0.87
N ASP A 229 -2.78 -12.29 -0.61
CA ASP A 229 -3.79 -11.88 0.36
C ASP A 229 -3.33 -12.15 1.80
N GLY A 230 -3.77 -11.30 2.73
CA GLY A 230 -3.40 -11.42 4.14
C GLY A 230 -1.93 -11.10 4.42
N PHE A 231 -1.28 -10.31 3.57
CA PHE A 231 0.15 -10.00 3.70
C PHE A 231 0.45 -9.27 5.03
N ASP A 232 1.27 -9.90 5.87
CA ASP A 232 1.64 -9.44 7.21
C ASP A 232 3.13 -9.11 7.37
N GLY A 233 3.90 -9.20 6.28
CA GLY A 233 5.32 -8.86 6.26
C GLY A 233 5.58 -7.45 6.78
N ALA A 234 6.48 -7.35 7.77
CA ALA A 234 6.92 -6.07 8.33
C ALA A 234 7.93 -5.36 7.41
N GLU A 235 8.76 -6.15 6.71
CA GLU A 235 9.78 -5.68 5.77
C GLU A 235 9.29 -5.72 4.31
N ASP A 236 9.92 -4.90 3.48
CA ASP A 236 9.65 -4.84 2.04
C ASP A 236 10.29 -6.06 1.33
N ALA A 237 9.56 -7.18 1.30
CA ALA A 237 10.03 -8.47 0.75
C ALA A 237 9.67 -8.70 -0.74
N TYR A 238 9.05 -7.73 -1.40
CA TYR A 238 8.53 -7.90 -2.77
C TYR A 238 9.61 -8.20 -3.82
N THR A 239 10.86 -7.76 -3.62
CA THR A 239 11.97 -8.09 -4.51
C THR A 239 12.36 -9.56 -4.43
N GLU A 240 12.28 -10.14 -3.23
CA GLU A 240 12.57 -11.56 -2.98
C GLU A 240 11.44 -12.43 -3.54
N ILE A 241 10.19 -12.01 -3.33
CA ILE A 241 9.01 -12.66 -3.89
C ILE A 241 9.07 -12.66 -5.43
N GLU A 242 9.41 -11.52 -6.05
CA GLU A 242 9.59 -11.43 -7.51
C GLU A 242 10.65 -12.43 -8.00
N ALA A 243 11.80 -12.51 -7.33
CA ALA A 243 12.86 -13.44 -7.69
C ALA A 243 12.41 -14.90 -7.60
N VAL A 244 11.62 -15.25 -6.57
CA VAL A 244 11.04 -16.60 -6.42
C VAL A 244 10.06 -16.91 -7.55
N VAL A 245 9.14 -15.99 -7.86
CA VAL A 245 8.16 -16.16 -8.95
C VAL A 245 8.87 -16.43 -10.28
N VAL A 246 9.84 -15.59 -10.62
CA VAL A 246 10.62 -15.72 -11.87
C VAL A 246 11.39 -17.04 -11.90
N LYS A 247 12.02 -17.43 -10.78
CA LYS A 247 12.75 -18.69 -10.67
C LYS A 247 11.83 -19.89 -10.90
N VAL A 248 10.66 -19.94 -10.25
CA VAL A 248 9.71 -21.05 -10.39
C VAL A 248 9.21 -21.18 -11.82
N SER A 249 8.88 -20.06 -12.46
CA SER A 249 8.41 -20.08 -13.86
C SER A 249 9.48 -20.48 -14.87
N VAL A 250 10.76 -20.29 -14.55
CA VAL A 250 11.89 -20.69 -15.40
C VAL A 250 12.31 -22.14 -15.17
N THR A 251 12.12 -22.67 -13.95
CA THR A 251 12.62 -23.99 -13.52
C THR A 251 11.62 -25.13 -13.79
N ASN A 252 10.32 -24.85 -13.91
CA ASN A 252 9.29 -25.86 -14.24
C ASN A 252 9.25 -26.27 -15.75
N SER A 253 10.40 -26.22 -16.45
CA SER A 253 10.54 -26.61 -17.86
C SER A 253 11.46 -27.82 -18.01
#